data_AF-A0A5N5LNR0-F1
#
_entry.id   AF-A0A5N5LNR0-F1
#
_cell.length_a   1.000
_cell.length_b   1.000
_cell.length_c   1.000
_cell.angle_alpha   90.00
_cell.angle_beta   90.00
_cell.angle_gamma   90.00
#
_symmetry.space_group_name_H-M   'P 1'
#
loop_
_entity.id
_entity.type
_entity.pdbx_description
1 polymer ?
#
loop_
_entity_poly.entity_id
_entity_poly.type
_entity_poly.pdbx_seq_one_letter_code
_entity_poly.pdbx_strand_id
1 'polypeptide(L)'
;MSVLKRSVFVGFFLLALVAVSHAACWQWKIKEGATHCQDRVDKTWHPVGSSWTNSECAQCYCRSDYASCCHGWPTSVSGGCIIEYDYKTCKYEIINLEHPSLSCGAAGK
;
A
#
# COMPACT_ATOMS: atom_id res chain seq x y z
N MET A 1 35.58 18.30 -14.38
CA MET A 1 34.93 17.12 -13.76
C MET A 1 34.12 17.56 -12.54
N SER A 2 32.86 17.98 -12.69
CA SER A 2 32.02 18.39 -11.53
C SER A 2 30.53 18.06 -11.70
N VAL A 3 30.05 17.92 -12.94
CA VAL A 3 28.62 17.65 -13.22
C VAL A 3 28.20 16.21 -12.89
N LEU A 4 29.11 15.24 -13.04
CA LEU A 4 28.81 13.81 -12.82
C LEU A 4 28.55 13.48 -11.34
N LYS A 5 29.16 14.20 -10.40
CA LYS A 5 28.96 13.97 -8.96
C LYS A 5 27.57 14.42 -8.49
N ARG A 6 27.07 15.57 -8.96
CA ARG A 6 25.75 16.09 -8.57
C ARG A 6 24.59 15.22 -9.07
N SER A 7 24.69 14.64 -10.28
CA SER A 7 23.62 13.79 -10.84
C SER A 7 23.44 12.46 -10.09
N VAL A 8 24.51 11.87 -9.56
CA VAL A 8 24.42 10.59 -8.82
C VAL A 8 23.70 10.78 -7.47
N PHE A 9 23.96 11.90 -6.78
CA PHE A 9 23.27 12.22 -5.52
C PHE A 9 21.77 12.47 -5.73
N VAL A 10 21.38 13.11 -6.85
CA VAL A 10 19.96 13.31 -7.19
C VAL A 10 19.27 11.99 -7.52
N GLY A 11 19.95 11.10 -8.28
CA GLY A 11 19.42 9.78 -8.61
C GLY A 11 19.16 8.90 -7.38
N PHE A 12 20.10 8.84 -6.43
CA PHE A 12 19.94 8.08 -5.18
C PHE A 12 18.81 8.63 -4.30
N PHE A 13 18.61 9.95 -4.25
CA PHE A 13 17.50 10.55 -3.49
C PHE A 13 16.14 10.18 -4.06
N LEU A 14 16.00 10.13 -5.39
CA LEU A 14 14.75 9.75 -6.06
C LEU A 14 14.40 8.27 -5.86
N LEU A 15 15.39 7.37 -5.88
CA LEU A 15 15.19 5.93 -5.64
C LEU A 15 14.74 5.62 -4.21
N ALA A 16 15.24 6.36 -3.22
CA ALA A 16 14.83 6.18 -1.81
C ALA A 16 13.36 6.58 -1.57
N LEU A 17 12.82 7.54 -2.33
CA LEU A 17 11.43 7.99 -2.20
C LEU A 17 10.43 6.95 -2.72
N VAL A 18 10.81 6.14 -3.72
CA VAL A 18 9.92 5.10 -4.29
C VAL A 18 9.64 3.98 -3.29
N ALA A 19 10.58 3.67 -2.38
CA ALA A 19 10.40 2.59 -1.41
C ALA A 19 9.48 2.92 -0.23
N VAL A 20 9.12 4.20 -0.02
CA VAL A 20 8.37 4.67 1.16
C VAL A 20 6.85 4.72 0.95
N SER A 21 6.34 4.37 -0.24
CA SER A 21 4.91 4.46 -0.55
C SER A 21 4.05 3.31 0.01
N HIS A 22 4.64 2.15 0.33
CA HIS A 22 3.90 0.92 0.62
C HIS A 22 3.29 0.80 2.03
N ALA A 23 3.48 1.81 2.89
CA ALA A 23 2.80 1.92 4.19
C ALA A 23 1.98 3.21 4.33
N ALA A 24 1.71 3.90 3.21
CA ALA A 24 1.00 5.16 3.23
C ALA A 24 -0.50 4.92 3.42
N CYS A 25 -1.04 5.42 4.53
CA CYS A 25 -2.47 5.61 4.72
C CYS A 25 -2.86 7.04 4.36
N TRP A 26 -4.03 7.21 3.76
CA TRP A 26 -4.66 8.51 3.59
C TRP A 26 -6.08 8.47 4.13
N GLN A 27 -6.51 9.61 4.67
CA GLN A 27 -7.83 9.79 5.23
C GLN A 27 -8.41 11.12 4.78
N TRP A 28 -9.72 11.19 4.69
CA TRP A 28 -10.42 12.42 4.38
C TRP A 28 -11.76 12.49 5.07
N LYS A 29 -12.14 13.70 5.46
CA LYS A 29 -13.46 13.97 6.01
C LYS A 29 -14.53 13.80 4.95
N ILE A 30 -15.66 13.27 5.37
CA ILE A 30 -16.88 13.31 4.57
C ILE A 30 -17.85 14.32 5.17
N LYS A 31 -18.79 14.80 4.34
CA LYS A 31 -19.80 15.74 4.80
C LYS A 31 -20.73 15.04 5.79
N GLU A 32 -21.11 15.75 6.84
CA GLU A 32 -22.11 15.26 7.80
C GLU A 32 -23.41 14.90 7.07
N GLY A 33 -23.99 13.74 7.43
CA GLY A 33 -25.19 13.20 6.79
C GLY A 33 -24.94 12.52 5.42
N ALA A 34 -23.70 12.41 4.96
CA ALA A 34 -23.39 11.63 3.76
C ALA A 34 -23.68 10.14 3.98
N THR A 35 -24.27 9.50 2.97
CA THR A 35 -24.55 8.05 2.97
C THR A 35 -23.47 7.23 2.29
N HIS A 36 -22.56 7.90 1.57
CA HIS A 36 -21.50 7.27 0.78
C HIS A 36 -20.20 8.07 0.86
N CYS A 37 -19.08 7.37 0.71
CA CYS A 37 -17.76 7.93 0.48
C CYS A 37 -17.37 7.69 -0.98
N GLN A 38 -16.78 8.69 -1.63
CA GLN A 38 -16.15 8.49 -2.92
C GLN A 38 -14.69 8.08 -2.72
N ASP A 39 -14.30 6.94 -3.30
CA ASP A 39 -12.90 6.54 -3.40
C ASP A 39 -12.10 7.61 -4.16
N ARG A 40 -10.95 8.01 -3.61
CA ARG A 40 -10.10 9.02 -4.23
C ARG A 40 -9.27 8.48 -5.39
N VAL A 41 -9.08 7.17 -5.48
CA VAL A 41 -8.34 6.50 -6.56
C VAL A 41 -9.33 6.17 -7.68
N ASP A 42 -10.25 5.25 -7.42
CA ASP A 42 -11.14 4.70 -8.45
C ASP A 42 -12.35 5.59 -8.78
N LYS A 43 -12.58 6.62 -7.96
CA LYS A 43 -13.76 7.51 -8.06
C LYS A 43 -15.11 6.81 -7.90
N THR A 44 -15.10 5.55 -7.43
CA THR A 44 -16.28 4.75 -7.12
C THR A 44 -16.91 5.19 -5.80
N TRP A 45 -18.22 5.02 -5.66
CA TRP A 45 -18.97 5.40 -4.46
C TRP A 45 -19.28 4.18 -3.62
N HIS A 46 -18.99 4.26 -2.33
CA HIS A 46 -19.13 3.16 -1.37
C HIS A 46 -19.99 3.59 -0.19
N PRO A 47 -20.95 2.78 0.28
CA PRO A 47 -21.84 3.17 1.36
C PRO A 47 -21.09 3.29 2.70
N VAL A 48 -21.58 4.15 3.58
CA VAL A 48 -21.10 4.25 4.97
C VAL A 48 -21.24 2.88 5.66
N GLY A 49 -20.17 2.46 6.35
CA GLY A 49 -20.06 1.14 6.98
C GLY A 49 -19.40 0.08 6.10
N SER A 50 -19.16 0.34 4.82
CA SER A 50 -18.49 -0.60 3.92
C SER A 50 -16.97 -0.54 4.00
N SER A 51 -16.34 -1.59 3.49
CA SER A 51 -14.91 -1.67 3.22
C SER A 51 -14.69 -2.28 1.83
N TRP A 52 -13.63 -1.85 1.15
CA TRP A 52 -13.31 -2.30 -0.20
C TRP A 52 -11.80 -2.27 -0.45
N THR A 53 -11.38 -2.91 -1.54
CA THR A 53 -10.02 -2.79 -2.08
C THR A 53 -10.11 -2.04 -3.41
N ASN A 54 -9.31 -0.98 -3.57
CA ASN A 54 -9.29 -0.18 -4.79
C ASN A 54 -8.29 -0.72 -5.83
N SER A 55 -8.20 -0.07 -6.99
CA SER A 55 -7.30 -0.48 -8.08
C SER A 55 -5.80 -0.36 -7.75
N GLU A 56 -5.43 0.39 -6.71
CA GLU A 56 -4.06 0.46 -6.17
C GLU A 56 -3.81 -0.57 -5.05
N CYS A 57 -4.74 -1.52 -4.86
CA CYS A 57 -4.68 -2.53 -3.83
C CYS A 57 -4.65 -1.99 -2.40
N ALA A 58 -5.11 -0.76 -2.20
CA ALA A 58 -5.31 -0.19 -0.88
C ALA A 58 -6.62 -0.68 -0.28
N GLN A 59 -6.57 -1.07 1.00
CA GLN A 59 -7.74 -1.44 1.78
C GLN A 59 -8.37 -0.17 2.34
N CYS A 60 -9.61 0.07 1.94
CA CYS A 60 -10.36 1.26 2.26
C CYS A 60 -11.58 0.95 3.12
N TYR A 61 -12.02 1.93 3.91
CA TYR A 61 -13.27 1.88 4.63
C TYR A 61 -13.93 3.26 4.70
N CYS A 62 -15.27 3.25 4.77
CA CYS A 62 -16.11 4.45 4.83
C CYS A 62 -16.86 4.49 6.17
N ARG A 63 -16.66 5.54 6.96
CA ARG A 63 -17.42 5.81 8.21
C ARG A 63 -18.31 7.03 8.02
N SER A 64 -19.08 7.38 9.04
CA SER A 64 -20.08 8.47 9.00
C SER A 64 -19.47 9.87 8.87
N ASP A 65 -18.20 10.05 9.22
CA ASP A 65 -17.52 11.34 9.33
C ASP A 65 -16.18 11.39 8.58
N TYR A 66 -15.62 10.23 8.21
CA TYR A 66 -14.44 10.14 7.36
C TYR A 66 -14.38 8.83 6.56
N ALA A 67 -13.50 8.80 5.56
CA ALA A 67 -13.02 7.58 4.93
C ALA A 67 -11.50 7.52 5.00
N SER A 68 -10.96 6.30 4.94
CA SER A 68 -9.52 6.05 4.94
C SER A 68 -9.19 4.86 4.08
N CYS A 69 -8.01 4.91 3.46
CA CYS A 69 -7.40 3.80 2.74
C CYS A 69 -5.96 3.65 3.19
N CYS A 70 -5.49 2.41 3.26
CA CYS A 70 -4.11 2.07 3.58
C CYS A 70 -3.61 1.01 2.60
N HIS A 71 -2.36 1.11 2.18
CA HIS A 71 -1.68 -0.01 1.54
C HIS A 71 -1.50 -1.12 2.59
N GLY A 72 -2.35 -2.16 2.52
CA GLY A 72 -2.41 -3.22 3.54
C GLY A 72 -1.40 -4.34 3.33
N TRP A 73 -0.31 -4.08 2.63
CA TRP A 73 0.62 -5.11 2.20
C TRP A 73 1.79 -5.22 3.18
N PRO A 74 2.21 -6.44 3.54
CA PRO A 74 3.43 -6.60 4.33
C PRO A 74 4.58 -6.00 3.55
N THR A 75 5.48 -5.28 4.22
CA THR A 75 6.63 -4.62 3.58
C THR A 75 7.94 -5.32 3.90
N SER A 76 7.91 -6.29 4.82
CA SER A 76 9.07 -7.05 5.24
C SER A 76 8.69 -8.46 5.70
N VAL A 77 9.67 -9.37 5.61
CA VAL A 77 9.55 -10.77 6.03
C VAL A 77 10.80 -11.21 6.77
N SER A 78 10.68 -12.28 7.56
CA SER A 78 11.80 -12.93 8.25
C SER A 78 12.85 -13.47 7.27
N GLY A 79 14.10 -13.59 7.73
CA GLY A 79 15.23 -14.02 6.90
C GLY A 79 14.98 -15.34 6.15
N GLY A 80 15.40 -15.37 4.88
CA GLY A 80 15.18 -16.51 3.96
C GLY A 80 13.87 -16.45 3.18
N CYS A 81 13.02 -15.44 3.44
CA CYS A 81 11.74 -15.29 2.78
C CYS A 81 11.69 -14.08 1.84
N ILE A 82 10.84 -14.16 0.82
CA ILE A 82 10.50 -13.04 -0.08
C ILE A 82 8.99 -12.84 -0.11
N ILE A 83 8.55 -11.64 -0.49
CA ILE A 83 7.14 -11.35 -0.77
C ILE A 83 6.99 -11.20 -2.27
N GLU A 84 6.08 -11.96 -2.86
CA GLU A 84 5.65 -11.79 -4.24
C GLU A 84 4.27 -11.14 -4.25
N TYR A 85 4.15 -9.99 -4.91
CA TYR A 85 2.89 -9.25 -5.00
C TYR A 85 2.24 -9.45 -6.36
N ASP A 86 0.96 -9.84 -6.34
CA ASP A 86 0.08 -9.80 -7.51
C ASP A 86 -0.82 -8.55 -7.43
N TYR A 87 -0.37 -7.49 -8.12
CA TYR A 87 -1.10 -6.24 -8.25
C TYR A 87 -2.38 -6.36 -9.09
N LYS A 88 -2.57 -7.45 -9.86
CA LYS A 88 -3.81 -7.64 -10.63
C LYS A 88 -4.94 -8.18 -9.76
N THR A 89 -4.60 -9.07 -8.83
CA THR A 89 -5.58 -9.68 -7.92
C THR A 89 -5.57 -9.08 -6.52
N CYS A 90 -4.65 -8.13 -6.27
CA CYS A 90 -4.38 -7.52 -4.98
C CYS A 90 -4.05 -8.53 -3.87
N LYS A 91 -3.30 -9.57 -4.23
CA LYS A 91 -2.85 -10.63 -3.33
C LYS A 91 -1.34 -10.63 -3.21
N TYR A 92 -0.84 -11.28 -2.17
CA TYR A 92 0.58 -11.52 -2.00
C TYR A 92 0.82 -12.94 -1.50
N GLU A 93 1.99 -13.47 -1.82
CA GLU A 93 2.49 -14.73 -1.30
C GLU A 93 3.83 -14.49 -0.61
N ILE A 94 4.05 -15.19 0.50
CA ILE A 94 5.34 -15.17 1.19
C ILE A 94 6.01 -16.51 0.96
N ILE A 95 7.15 -16.47 0.28
CA ILE A 95 7.86 -17.66 -0.17
C ILE A 95 9.14 -17.80 0.64
N ASN A 96 9.33 -18.95 1.28
CA ASN A 96 10.61 -19.32 1.86
C ASN A 96 11.51 -19.91 0.76
N LEU A 97 12.66 -19.29 0.51
CA LEU A 97 13.57 -19.68 -0.56
C LEU A 97 14.30 -21.01 -0.29
N GLU A 98 14.46 -21.38 0.97
CA GLU A 98 15.15 -22.61 1.36
C GLU A 98 14.17 -23.79 1.50
N HIS A 99 12.98 -23.52 2.04
CA HIS A 99 11.96 -24.52 2.33
C HIS A 99 10.57 -23.98 2.03
N PRO A 100 10.09 -24.07 0.77
CA PRO A 100 8.82 -23.48 0.34
C PRO A 100 7.57 -23.93 1.13
N SER A 101 7.66 -25.06 1.84
CA SER A 101 6.60 -25.60 2.70
C SER A 101 6.57 -25.01 4.12
N LEU A 102 7.57 -24.23 4.54
CA LEU A 102 7.62 -23.61 5.85
C LEU A 102 7.01 -22.20 5.84
N SER A 103 6.20 -21.90 6.86
CA SER A 103 5.58 -20.58 7.02
C SER A 103 6.61 -19.53 7.45
N CYS A 104 6.60 -18.39 6.76
CA CYS A 104 7.38 -17.21 7.11
C CYS A 104 6.57 -16.22 7.96
N GLY A 105 7.25 -15.43 8.78
CA GLY A 105 6.65 -14.27 9.42
C GLY A 105 6.70 -13.05 8.49
N ALA A 106 5.61 -12.29 8.41
CA ALA A 106 5.55 -10.99 7.74
C ALA A 106 5.31 -9.87 8.74
N ALA A 107 5.91 -8.70 8.48
CA ALA A 107 5.67 -7.48 9.22
C ALA A 107 5.36 -6.31 8.25
N GLY A 108 4.41 -5.47 8.67
CA GLY A 108 3.86 -4.35 7.91
C GLY A 108 2.34 -4.26 8.08
N LYS A 109 1.85 -3.04 8.30
CA LYS A 109 0.44 -2.62 8.24
C LYS A 109 0.40 -1.13 7.93
#